data_AF-A0A8S9H775-F1
#
_entry.id   AF-A0A8S9H775-F1
#
_cell.length_a   1.000
_cell.length_b   1.000
_cell.length_c   1.000
_cell.angle_alpha   90.00
_cell.angle_beta   90.00
_cell.angle_gamma   90.00
#
_symmetry.space_group_name_H-M   'P 1'
#
loop_
_entity.id
_entity.type
_entity.pdbx_description
1 polymer ?
#
loop_
_entity_poly.entity_id
_entity_poly.type
_entity_poly.pdbx_seq_one_letter_code
_entity_poly.pdbx_strand_id
1 'polypeptide(L)'
;MELPVVDLSRYLQSSNSESDPQLGTDLLDSCREVSRILKETGALLVKDPRCSAEDNDRFIDMMETYFSKPDEFKRLQERPNLHYQVGVTPEGVEVPRSLVDEEMQEKFKTMPNECKPHIPKGPDHKWRYMWRVGPRPSNTRFKELNSEPVIPEGFPEWKEVMDSWGYKMISAVEVVAEMAAIGFGLPKDAFTSLMKQ
;
A
#
# COMPACT_ATOMS: atom_id res chain seq x y z
N MET A 1 2.44 16.55 14.35
CA MET A 1 3.73 15.99 13.87
C MET A 1 3.78 16.27 12.38
N GLU A 2 4.77 17.02 11.91
CA GLU A 2 4.97 17.27 10.49
C GLU A 2 5.94 16.21 9.94
N LEU A 3 5.54 15.50 8.88
CA LEU A 3 6.40 14.54 8.18
C LEU A 3 7.07 15.24 7.00
N PRO A 4 8.41 15.32 6.94
CA PRO A 4 9.09 15.92 5.80
C PRO A 4 8.90 15.06 4.55
N VAL A 5 8.86 15.71 3.38
CA VAL A 5 8.78 15.03 2.08
C VAL A 5 10.19 14.60 1.66
N VAL A 6 10.39 13.30 1.46
CA VAL A 6 11.61 12.75 0.87
C VAL A 6 11.45 12.67 -0.64
N ASP A 7 12.20 13.49 -1.38
CA ASP A 7 12.21 13.46 -2.85
C ASP A 7 13.18 12.38 -3.37
N LEU A 8 12.64 11.37 -4.04
CA LEU A 8 13.39 10.21 -4.53
C LEU A 8 14.21 10.50 -5.79
N SER A 9 14.06 11.68 -6.40
CA SER A 9 14.69 12.01 -7.69
C SER A 9 16.20 11.87 -7.67
N ARG A 10 16.86 12.35 -6.61
CA ARG A 10 18.33 12.28 -6.49
C ARG A 10 18.82 10.85 -6.35
N TYR A 11 18.13 10.04 -5.56
CA TYR A 11 18.47 8.63 -5.38
C TYR A 11 18.38 7.88 -6.71
N LEU A 12 17.27 8.06 -7.44
CA LEU A 12 17.04 7.46 -8.75
C LEU A 12 18.04 7.92 -9.83
N GLN A 13 18.50 9.16 -9.79
CA GLN A 13 19.54 9.65 -10.71
C GLN A 13 20.89 8.98 -10.44
N SER A 14 21.26 8.84 -9.17
CA SER A 14 22.53 8.26 -8.75
C SER A 14 22.65 6.76 -9.00
N SER A 15 21.56 6.00 -8.87
CA SER A 15 21.56 4.57 -9.18
C SER A 15 21.85 4.29 -10.66
N ASN A 16 21.69 5.31 -11.52
CA ASN A 16 21.91 5.23 -12.96
C ASN A 16 23.25 5.83 -13.40
N SER A 17 24.04 6.43 -12.49
CA SER A 17 25.29 7.11 -12.82
C SER A 17 26.40 6.74 -11.83
N GLU A 18 27.38 5.98 -12.31
CA GLU A 18 28.65 5.80 -11.58
C GLU A 18 29.43 7.11 -11.64
N SER A 19 30.02 7.53 -10.51
CA SER A 19 31.05 8.58 -10.36
C SER A 19 30.65 10.04 -10.05
N ASP A 20 30.19 10.29 -8.82
CA ASP A 20 30.47 11.56 -8.10
C ASP A 20 30.60 11.29 -6.57
N PRO A 21 31.76 11.54 -5.93
CA PRO A 21 31.95 11.34 -4.49
C PRO A 21 31.06 12.22 -3.60
N GLN A 22 30.72 13.44 -4.03
CA GLN A 22 29.91 14.38 -3.27
C GLN A 22 28.42 14.02 -3.36
N LEU A 23 28.00 13.47 -4.51
CA LEU A 23 26.71 12.82 -4.67
C LEU A 23 26.57 11.64 -3.68
N GLY A 24 27.65 10.89 -3.43
CA GLY A 24 27.66 9.79 -2.47
C GLY A 24 27.36 10.19 -1.02
N THR A 25 27.84 11.35 -0.55
CA THR A 25 27.58 11.82 0.82
C THR A 25 26.14 12.30 1.01
N ASP A 26 25.61 13.08 0.07
CA ASP A 26 24.23 13.61 0.12
C ASP A 26 23.18 12.47 0.08
N LEU A 27 23.47 11.42 -0.69
CA LEU A 27 22.62 10.24 -0.76
C LEU A 27 22.63 9.45 0.53
N LEU A 28 23.79 9.30 1.15
CA LEU A 28 23.91 8.61 2.43
C LEU A 28 23.13 9.35 3.52
N ASP A 29 23.18 10.68 3.53
CA ASP A 29 22.39 11.50 4.46
C ASP A 29 20.89 11.40 4.17
N SER A 30 20.48 11.35 2.90
CA SER A 30 19.08 11.08 2.53
C SER A 30 18.60 9.70 2.99
N CYS A 31 19.44 8.66 2.88
CA CYS A 31 19.14 7.31 3.36
C CYS A 31 19.03 7.28 4.90
N ARG A 32 19.95 7.96 5.60
CA ARG A 32 19.90 8.11 7.06
C ARG A 32 18.62 8.82 7.49
N GLU A 33 18.22 9.87 6.78
CA GLU A 33 17.00 10.61 7.08
C GLU A 33 15.75 9.73 6.92
N VAL A 34 15.65 8.94 5.84
CA VAL A 34 14.58 7.95 5.66
C VAL A 34 14.50 7.00 6.87
N SER A 35 15.63 6.40 7.26
CA SER A 35 15.66 5.46 8.38
C SER A 35 15.32 6.12 9.72
N ARG A 36 15.73 7.38 9.92
CA ARG A 36 15.45 8.18 11.12
C ARG A 36 13.96 8.47 11.23
N ILE A 37 13.32 8.95 10.16
CA ILE A 37 11.89 9.27 10.14
C ILE A 37 11.06 8.00 10.41
N LEU A 38 11.41 6.88 9.74
CA LEU A 38 10.73 5.61 9.98
C LEU A 38 10.88 5.13 11.43
N LYS A 39 12.07 5.27 12.02
CA LYS A 39 12.33 4.89 13.42
C LYS A 39 11.54 5.75 14.40
N GLU A 40 11.48 7.06 14.17
CA GLU A 40 10.84 8.01 15.09
C GLU A 40 9.32 8.05 14.96
N THR A 41 8.79 7.87 13.75
CA THR A 41 7.38 8.15 13.44
C THR A 41 6.61 6.92 12.95
N GLY A 42 7.31 5.89 12.46
CA GLY A 42 6.69 4.73 11.81
C GLY A 42 6.05 5.05 10.45
N ALA A 43 6.22 6.27 9.93
CA ALA A 43 5.62 6.73 8.67
C ALA A 43 6.67 7.44 7.81
N LEU A 44 6.39 7.58 6.52
CA LEU A 44 7.24 8.31 5.58
C LEU A 44 6.36 8.96 4.51
N LEU A 45 6.69 10.20 4.13
CA LEU A 45 6.07 10.87 2.99
C LEU A 45 7.12 10.99 1.88
N VAL A 46 6.81 10.45 0.70
CA VAL A 46 7.76 10.42 -0.42
C VAL A 46 7.18 11.11 -1.64
N LYS A 47 8.07 11.72 -2.42
CA LYS A 47 7.78 12.22 -3.76
C LYS A 47 8.61 11.42 -4.76
N ASP A 48 7.93 10.63 -5.58
CA ASP A 48 8.56 9.85 -6.63
C ASP A 48 8.34 10.53 -7.99
N PRO A 49 9.39 10.92 -8.73
CA PRO A 49 9.24 11.60 -10.02
C PRO A 49 8.59 10.72 -11.11
N ARG A 50 8.49 9.40 -10.88
CA ARG A 50 7.82 8.46 -11.80
C ARG A 50 6.29 8.44 -11.62
N CYS A 51 5.77 9.11 -10.58
CA CYS A 51 4.34 9.22 -10.29
C CYS A 51 3.85 10.61 -10.70
N SER A 52 3.25 10.72 -11.88
CA SER A 52 2.66 11.98 -12.35
C SER A 52 1.27 12.21 -11.74
N ALA A 53 0.83 13.48 -11.69
CA ALA A 53 -0.55 13.81 -11.31
C ALA A 53 -1.56 13.21 -12.29
N GLU A 54 -1.23 13.21 -13.59
CA GLU A 54 -2.08 12.63 -14.64
C GLU A 54 -2.30 11.12 -14.45
N ASP A 55 -1.26 10.36 -14.07
CA ASP A 55 -1.40 8.93 -13.75
C ASP A 55 -2.31 8.71 -12.54
N ASN A 56 -2.20 9.56 -11.52
CA ASN A 56 -3.06 9.52 -10.34
C ASN A 56 -4.51 9.82 -10.72
N ASP A 57 -4.75 10.88 -11.48
CA ASP A 57 -6.08 11.29 -11.92
C ASP A 57 -6.74 10.19 -12.75
N ARG A 58 -6.00 9.58 -13.70
CA ARG A 58 -6.49 8.42 -14.47
C ARG A 58 -6.92 7.25 -13.58
N PHE A 59 -6.18 6.96 -12.51
CA PHE A 59 -6.53 5.91 -11.56
C PHE A 59 -7.76 6.28 -10.72
N ILE A 60 -7.77 7.49 -10.15
CA ILE A 60 -8.86 7.96 -9.28
C ILE A 60 -10.16 8.10 -10.06
N ASP A 61 -10.14 8.73 -11.25
CA ASP A 61 -11.32 8.92 -12.10
C ASP A 61 -11.99 7.58 -12.47
N MET A 62 -11.18 6.55 -12.78
CA MET A 62 -11.69 5.21 -13.07
C MET A 62 -12.33 4.58 -11.83
N MET A 63 -11.68 4.69 -10.66
CA MET A 63 -12.21 4.15 -9.41
C MET A 63 -13.49 4.88 -8.97
N GLU A 64 -13.56 6.19 -9.12
CA GLU A 64 -14.75 7.00 -8.87
C GLU A 64 -15.88 6.62 -9.83
N THR A 65 -15.59 6.48 -11.12
CA THR A 65 -16.55 6.01 -12.13
C THR A 65 -17.10 4.63 -11.77
N TYR A 66 -16.26 3.71 -11.30
CA TYR A 66 -16.69 2.40 -10.82
C TYR A 66 -17.56 2.47 -9.57
N PHE A 67 -17.13 3.20 -8.53
CA PHE A 67 -17.88 3.28 -7.28
C PHE A 67 -19.18 4.08 -7.38
N SER A 68 -19.31 4.93 -8.42
CA SER A 68 -20.56 5.60 -8.77
C SER A 68 -21.65 4.65 -9.32
N LYS A 69 -21.29 3.41 -9.69
CA LYS A 69 -22.24 2.43 -10.20
C LYS A 69 -23.20 1.97 -9.09
N PRO A 70 -24.44 1.55 -9.45
CA PRO A 70 -25.39 1.00 -8.49
C PRO A 70 -24.80 -0.18 -7.71
N ASP A 71 -25.26 -0.37 -6.48
CA ASP A 71 -24.81 -1.48 -5.63
C ASP A 71 -24.99 -2.83 -6.31
N GLU A 72 -26.13 -3.07 -6.96
CA GLU A 72 -26.40 -4.29 -7.72
C GLU A 72 -25.31 -4.61 -8.74
N PHE A 73 -24.80 -3.60 -9.45
CA PHE A 73 -23.70 -3.76 -10.38
C PHE A 73 -22.40 -4.13 -9.67
N LYS A 74 -22.04 -3.38 -8.61
CA LYS A 74 -20.80 -3.60 -7.85
C LYS A 74 -20.80 -5.01 -7.22
N ARG A 75 -21.93 -5.44 -6.68
CA ARG A 75 -22.08 -6.73 -6.00
C ARG A 75 -21.82 -7.94 -6.91
N LEU A 76 -21.94 -7.80 -8.23
CA LEU A 76 -21.55 -8.86 -9.19
C LEU A 76 -20.05 -9.21 -9.13
N GLN A 77 -19.21 -8.29 -8.62
CA GLN A 77 -17.77 -8.51 -8.45
C GLN A 77 -17.38 -9.07 -7.08
N GLU A 78 -18.34 -9.38 -6.20
CA GLU A 78 -18.05 -9.98 -4.89
C GLU A 78 -17.51 -11.41 -5.04
N ARG A 79 -16.60 -11.81 -4.13
CA ARG A 79 -16.20 -13.21 -3.93
C ARG A 79 -16.28 -13.59 -2.44
N PRO A 80 -17.50 -13.78 -1.89
CA PRO A 80 -17.66 -14.07 -0.46
C PRO A 80 -16.98 -15.37 -0.03
N ASN A 81 -16.98 -16.37 -0.92
CA ASN A 81 -16.30 -17.65 -0.74
C ASN A 81 -14.76 -17.54 -0.71
N LEU A 82 -14.21 -16.39 -1.06
CA LEU A 82 -12.78 -16.05 -0.97
C LEU A 82 -12.54 -14.95 0.08
N HIS A 83 -13.39 -14.90 1.11
CA HIS A 83 -13.28 -13.96 2.23
C HIS A 83 -13.24 -12.49 1.80
N TYR A 84 -13.86 -12.16 0.65
CA TYR A 84 -13.82 -10.83 0.06
C TYR A 84 -12.40 -10.29 -0.23
N GLN A 85 -11.42 -11.18 -0.41
CA GLN A 85 -10.05 -10.81 -0.78
C GLN A 85 -9.83 -10.71 -2.30
N VAL A 86 -10.90 -10.82 -3.09
CA VAL A 86 -10.88 -10.70 -4.55
C VAL A 86 -12.09 -9.91 -5.01
N GLY A 87 -11.89 -8.88 -5.83
CA GLY A 87 -12.97 -8.02 -6.31
C GLY A 87 -13.49 -7.10 -5.22
N VAL A 88 -14.80 -6.84 -5.19
CA VAL A 88 -15.38 -5.86 -4.27
C VAL A 88 -15.70 -6.45 -2.89
N THR A 89 -15.49 -5.66 -1.84
CA THR A 89 -16.12 -5.86 -0.52
C THR A 89 -17.09 -4.71 -0.29
N PRO A 90 -18.39 -4.99 -0.11
CA PRO A 90 -19.37 -3.99 0.32
C PRO A 90 -19.10 -3.47 1.73
N GLU A 91 -19.68 -2.32 2.04
CA GLU A 91 -19.79 -1.88 3.43
C GLU A 91 -20.54 -2.89 4.30
N GLY A 92 -20.37 -2.82 5.62
CA GLY A 92 -21.09 -3.69 6.54
C GLY A 92 -20.47 -5.08 6.74
N VAL A 93 -19.54 -5.48 5.87
CA VAL A 93 -18.92 -6.82 5.90
C VAL A 93 -17.82 -6.93 6.95
N GLU A 94 -17.02 -5.88 7.12
CA GLU A 94 -15.89 -5.91 8.05
C GLU A 94 -16.29 -5.47 9.45
N VAL A 95 -16.20 -6.38 10.42
CA VAL A 95 -16.45 -6.06 11.84
C VAL A 95 -15.12 -5.82 12.55
N PRO A 96 -14.91 -4.64 13.16
CA PRO A 96 -13.70 -4.37 13.94
C PRO A 96 -13.51 -5.40 15.06
N ARG A 97 -12.29 -5.93 15.20
CA ARG A 97 -11.95 -6.89 16.27
C ARG A 97 -12.30 -6.37 17.66
N SER A 98 -12.17 -5.07 17.90
CA SER A 98 -12.56 -4.41 19.14
C SER A 98 -14.00 -4.69 19.58
N LEU A 99 -14.89 -5.06 18.65
CA LEU A 99 -16.29 -5.35 18.93
C LEU A 99 -16.58 -6.83 19.20
N VAL A 100 -15.67 -7.74 18.86
CA VAL A 100 -15.90 -9.19 18.92
C VAL A 100 -14.83 -9.95 19.71
N ASP A 101 -13.67 -9.35 19.93
CA ASP A 101 -12.52 -9.96 20.61
C ASP A 101 -12.53 -9.56 22.10
N GLU A 102 -12.89 -10.52 22.97
CA GLU A 102 -13.04 -10.30 24.41
C GLU A 102 -11.71 -9.87 25.08
N GLU A 103 -10.58 -10.43 24.65
CA GLU A 103 -9.26 -10.09 25.20
C GLU A 103 -8.91 -8.62 24.88
N MET A 104 -9.17 -8.19 23.65
CA MET A 104 -8.99 -6.79 23.24
C MET A 104 -9.92 -5.86 24.01
N GLN A 105 -11.18 -6.24 24.22
CA GLN A 105 -12.14 -5.46 25.00
C GLN A 105 -11.70 -5.28 26.45
N GLU A 106 -11.18 -6.33 27.08
CA GLU A 106 -10.69 -6.25 28.45
C GLU A 106 -9.47 -5.33 28.56
N LYS A 107 -8.52 -5.43 27.61
CA LYS A 107 -7.38 -4.51 27.53
C LYS A 107 -7.85 -3.05 27.46
N PHE A 108 -8.85 -2.73 26.65
CA PHE A 108 -9.37 -1.36 26.54
C PHE A 108 -10.08 -0.86 27.80
N LYS A 109 -10.68 -1.74 28.60
CA LYS A 109 -11.25 -1.34 29.91
C LYS A 109 -10.16 -0.94 30.90
N THR A 110 -9.00 -1.61 30.84
CA THR A 110 -7.86 -1.34 31.74
C THR A 110 -6.98 -0.16 31.31
N MET A 111 -7.14 0.36 30.09
CA MET A 111 -6.33 1.48 29.60
C MET A 111 -6.67 2.81 30.31
N PRO A 112 -5.67 3.67 30.60
CA PRO A 112 -5.90 5.03 31.04
C PRO A 112 -6.77 5.79 30.03
N ASN A 113 -7.67 6.66 30.51
CA ASN A 113 -8.59 7.41 29.64
C ASN A 113 -7.88 8.23 28.55
N GLU A 114 -6.70 8.76 28.85
CA GLU A 114 -5.84 9.51 27.93
C GLU A 114 -5.25 8.67 26.79
N CYS A 115 -5.15 7.34 26.97
CA CYS A 115 -4.66 6.40 25.98
C CYS A 115 -5.76 5.49 25.40
N LYS A 116 -6.99 5.59 25.94
CA LYS A 116 -8.09 4.71 25.57
C LYS A 116 -8.58 5.05 24.16
N PRO A 117 -8.58 4.08 23.22
CA PRO A 117 -9.02 4.36 21.86
C PRO A 117 -10.53 4.63 21.83
N HIS A 118 -10.96 5.40 20.84
CA HIS A 118 -12.37 5.47 20.50
C HIS A 118 -12.81 4.11 19.94
N ILE A 119 -13.82 3.49 20.56
CA ILE A 119 -14.35 2.22 20.10
C ILE A 119 -15.34 2.50 18.95
N PRO A 120 -15.10 1.95 17.75
CA PRO A 120 -16.00 2.16 16.62
C PRO A 120 -17.40 1.59 16.91
N LYS A 121 -18.41 2.09 16.21
CA LYS A 121 -19.79 1.60 16.35
C LYS A 121 -20.16 0.77 15.13
N GLY A 122 -20.20 -0.55 15.30
CA GLY A 122 -20.63 -1.48 14.26
C GLY A 122 -19.56 -1.77 13.20
N PRO A 123 -19.98 -2.38 12.08
CA PRO A 123 -19.11 -2.71 10.97
C PRO A 123 -18.59 -1.45 10.22
N ASP A 124 -17.56 -1.64 9.42
CA ASP A 124 -16.97 -0.57 8.61
C ASP A 124 -17.92 -0.14 7.46
N HIS A 125 -18.07 1.18 7.29
CA HIS A 125 -18.98 1.81 6.32
C HIS A 125 -18.33 2.10 4.96
N LYS A 126 -17.26 1.36 4.63
CA LYS A 126 -16.50 1.55 3.41
C LYS A 126 -16.69 0.39 2.44
N TRP A 127 -16.76 0.75 1.17
CA TRP A 127 -16.54 -0.18 0.07
C TRP A 127 -15.04 -0.22 -0.25
N ARG A 128 -14.55 -1.39 -0.66
CA ARG A 128 -13.17 -1.54 -1.13
C ARG A 128 -13.11 -2.50 -2.29
N TYR A 129 -12.09 -2.35 -3.12
CA TYR A 129 -11.80 -3.26 -4.23
C TYR A 129 -10.41 -3.87 -4.05
N MET A 130 -10.34 -5.20 -4.08
CA MET A 130 -9.10 -5.95 -3.97
C MET A 130 -8.55 -6.28 -5.35
N TRP A 131 -7.46 -5.61 -5.70
CA TRP A 131 -6.69 -5.85 -6.91
C TRP A 131 -5.26 -6.28 -6.56
N ARG A 132 -4.73 -7.26 -7.30
CA ARG A 132 -3.38 -7.79 -7.08
C ARG A 132 -2.50 -7.34 -8.23
N VAL A 133 -1.35 -6.77 -7.89
CA VAL A 133 -0.37 -6.25 -8.86
C VAL A 133 0.91 -7.07 -8.78
N GLY A 134 1.51 -7.33 -9.94
CA GLY A 134 2.76 -8.07 -10.05
C GLY A 134 2.59 -9.56 -10.37
N PRO A 135 3.70 -10.24 -10.69
CA PRO A 135 3.72 -11.68 -10.92
C PRO A 135 3.31 -12.45 -9.66
N ARG A 136 2.73 -13.64 -9.86
CA ARG A 136 2.28 -14.51 -8.77
C ARG A 136 2.67 -15.95 -9.07
N PRO A 137 2.94 -16.76 -8.03
CA PRO A 137 3.01 -18.21 -8.19
C PRO A 137 1.72 -18.74 -8.83
N SER A 138 1.83 -19.69 -9.74
CA SER A 138 0.68 -20.28 -10.44
C SER A 138 -0.30 -21.00 -9.50
N ASN A 139 0.20 -21.50 -8.37
CA ASN A 139 -0.60 -22.11 -7.33
C ASN A 139 0.02 -21.92 -5.95
N THR A 140 -0.83 -21.67 -4.96
CA THR A 140 -0.46 -21.51 -3.56
C THR A 140 -1.44 -22.30 -2.67
N ARG A 141 -1.11 -22.45 -1.39
CA ARG A 141 -2.04 -23.02 -0.40
C ARG A 141 -3.22 -22.11 -0.06
N PHE A 142 -3.19 -20.84 -0.47
CA PHE A 142 -4.17 -19.81 -0.16
C PHE A 142 -5.10 -19.64 -1.37
N LYS A 143 -6.35 -20.08 -1.25
CA LYS A 143 -7.28 -20.21 -2.39
C LYS A 143 -7.55 -18.88 -3.08
N GLU A 144 -7.71 -17.83 -2.29
CA GLU A 144 -7.89 -16.45 -2.73
C GLU A 144 -6.75 -15.96 -3.62
N LEU A 145 -5.51 -16.41 -3.36
CA LEU A 145 -4.35 -16.03 -4.15
C LEU A 145 -4.27 -16.76 -5.49
N ASN A 146 -5.03 -17.85 -5.66
CA ASN A 146 -5.09 -18.65 -6.89
C ASN A 146 -6.26 -18.24 -7.81
N SER A 147 -7.21 -17.44 -7.32
CA SER A 147 -8.33 -16.97 -8.15
C SER A 147 -7.83 -15.99 -9.21
N GLU A 148 -8.52 -15.94 -10.34
CA GLU A 148 -8.35 -14.86 -11.31
C GLU A 148 -8.81 -13.51 -10.71
N PRO A 149 -8.17 -12.39 -11.06
CA PRO A 149 -8.68 -11.06 -10.76
C PRO A 149 -10.05 -10.82 -11.40
N VAL A 150 -10.90 -10.03 -10.74
CA VAL A 150 -12.20 -9.63 -11.30
C VAL A 150 -12.02 -8.31 -12.03
N ILE A 151 -12.46 -8.25 -13.29
CA ILE A 151 -12.55 -7.03 -14.08
C ILE A 151 -14.04 -6.66 -14.20
N PRO A 152 -14.47 -5.47 -13.75
CA PRO A 152 -15.86 -5.04 -13.89
C PRO A 152 -16.27 -4.90 -15.36
N GLU A 153 -17.50 -5.31 -15.69
CA GLU A 153 -18.03 -5.15 -17.04
C GLU A 153 -18.12 -3.65 -17.41
N GLY A 154 -17.69 -3.31 -18.63
CA GLY A 154 -17.66 -1.93 -19.10
C GLY A 154 -16.43 -1.12 -18.68
N PHE A 155 -15.42 -1.77 -18.08
CA PHE A 155 -14.11 -1.17 -17.76
C PHE A 155 -12.97 -1.93 -18.45
N PRO A 156 -12.87 -1.89 -19.80
CA PRO A 156 -11.82 -2.61 -20.54
C PRO A 156 -10.39 -2.20 -20.13
N GLU A 157 -10.20 -0.97 -19.67
CA GLU A 157 -8.94 -0.37 -19.22
C GLU A 157 -8.55 -0.77 -17.79
N TRP A 158 -9.43 -1.43 -17.03
CA TRP A 158 -9.28 -1.68 -15.60
C TRP A 158 -7.91 -2.26 -15.26
N LYS A 159 -7.53 -3.35 -15.94
CA LYS A 159 -6.26 -4.03 -15.68
C LYS A 159 -5.06 -3.11 -15.94
N GLU A 160 -5.07 -2.38 -17.05
CA GLU A 160 -3.97 -1.50 -17.42
C GLU A 160 -3.80 -0.35 -16.42
N VAL A 161 -4.90 0.29 -16.03
CA VAL A 161 -4.89 1.43 -15.11
C VAL A 161 -4.48 0.97 -13.70
N MET A 162 -5.09 -0.11 -13.19
CA MET A 162 -4.78 -0.64 -11.86
C MET A 162 -3.32 -1.13 -11.77
N ASP A 163 -2.84 -1.85 -12.80
CA ASP A 163 -1.46 -2.34 -12.81
C ASP A 163 -0.46 -1.19 -12.96
N SER A 164 -0.73 -0.22 -13.84
CA SER A 164 0.15 0.95 -14.03
C SER A 164 0.34 1.72 -12.72
N TRP A 165 -0.75 2.01 -12.00
CA TRP A 165 -0.66 2.70 -10.72
C TRP A 165 0.01 1.83 -9.64
N GLY A 166 -0.34 0.55 -9.57
CA GLY A 166 0.24 -0.36 -8.60
C GLY A 166 1.74 -0.61 -8.78
N TYR A 167 2.23 -0.73 -10.02
CA TYR A 167 3.65 -0.88 -10.28
C TYR A 167 4.45 0.36 -9.89
N LYS A 168 3.87 1.56 -10.04
CA LYS A 168 4.48 2.80 -9.53
C LYS A 168 4.61 2.79 -8.01
N MET A 169 3.54 2.38 -7.30
CA MET A 169 3.58 2.23 -5.84
C MET A 169 4.62 1.19 -5.38
N ILE A 170 4.67 0.02 -6.01
CA ILE A 170 5.66 -1.02 -5.71
C ILE A 170 7.08 -0.48 -5.95
N SER A 171 7.32 0.17 -7.09
CA SER A 171 8.63 0.73 -7.44
C SER A 171 9.10 1.81 -6.47
N ALA A 172 8.19 2.62 -5.93
CA ALA A 172 8.50 3.61 -4.90
C ALA A 172 8.88 2.93 -3.57
N VAL A 173 8.14 1.89 -3.18
CA VAL A 173 8.42 1.10 -1.96
C VAL A 173 9.77 0.38 -2.06
N GLU A 174 10.12 -0.17 -3.23
CA GLU A 174 11.43 -0.80 -3.44
C GLU A 174 12.58 0.20 -3.21
N VAL A 175 12.48 1.41 -3.74
CA VAL A 175 13.47 2.47 -3.52
C VAL A 175 13.57 2.86 -2.05
N VAL A 176 12.42 3.04 -1.39
CA VAL A 176 12.39 3.34 0.05
C VAL A 176 13.02 2.20 0.87
N ALA A 177 12.79 0.95 0.49
CA ALA A 177 13.41 -0.20 1.14
C ALA A 177 14.93 -0.20 0.98
N GLU A 178 15.46 0.12 -0.20
CA GLU A 178 16.91 0.27 -0.42
C GLU A 178 17.49 1.41 0.42
N MET A 179 16.86 2.57 0.40
CA MET A 179 17.28 3.74 1.18
C MET A 179 17.24 3.46 2.68
N ALA A 180 16.20 2.80 3.17
CA ALA A 180 16.07 2.42 4.57
C ALA A 180 17.17 1.44 4.98
N ALA A 181 17.47 0.42 4.16
CA ALA A 181 18.54 -0.53 4.42
C ALA A 181 19.89 0.18 4.58
N ILE A 182 20.24 1.05 3.63
CA ILE A 182 21.47 1.86 3.69
C ILE A 182 21.49 2.75 4.94
N GLY A 183 20.37 3.43 5.24
CA GLY A 183 20.24 4.30 6.41
C GLY A 183 20.44 3.57 7.74
N PHE A 184 20.01 2.30 7.82
CA PHE A 184 20.26 1.41 8.96
C PHE A 184 21.67 0.79 8.98
N GLY A 185 22.52 1.08 8.00
CA GLY A 185 23.86 0.49 7.89
C GLY A 185 23.87 -0.96 7.40
N LEU A 186 22.82 -1.38 6.69
CA LEU A 186 22.70 -2.70 6.07
C LEU A 186 23.11 -2.65 4.59
N PRO A 187 23.39 -3.80 3.95
CA PRO A 187 23.51 -3.87 2.50
C PRO A 187 22.26 -3.29 1.80
N LYS A 188 22.46 -2.63 0.65
CA LYS A 188 21.39 -1.98 -0.13
C LYS A 188 20.19 -2.90 -0.37
N ASP A 189 20.43 -4.17 -0.64
CA ASP A 189 19.43 -5.16 -1.00
C ASP A 189 18.91 -6.00 0.18
N ALA A 190 19.25 -5.63 1.43
CA ALA A 190 18.89 -6.40 2.62
C ALA A 190 17.38 -6.65 2.74
N PHE A 191 16.55 -5.73 2.24
CA PHE A 191 15.09 -5.88 2.20
C PHE A 191 14.58 -6.31 0.83
N THR A 192 15.06 -5.70 -0.26
CA THR A 192 14.54 -5.97 -1.62
C THR A 192 14.86 -7.37 -2.13
N SER A 193 15.95 -8.00 -1.66
CA SER A 193 16.24 -9.40 -1.95
C SER A 193 15.18 -10.36 -1.40
N LEU A 194 14.53 -10.01 -0.28
CA LEU A 194 13.46 -10.79 0.34
C LEU A 194 12.09 -10.54 -0.31
N MET A 195 11.96 -9.47 -1.11
CA MET A 195 10.73 -9.13 -1.83
C MET A 195 10.59 -9.92 -3.15
N LYS A 196 11.69 -10.48 -3.65
CA LYS A 196 11.72 -11.31 -4.86
C LYS A 196 11.45 -12.76 -4.46
N GLN A 197 10.29 -13.30 -4.87
CA GLN A 197 9.95 -14.72 -4.75
C GLN A 197 9.87 -15.36 -6.12
#